data_AF-A0A7L4PMI0-F1
#
_entry.id   AF-A0A7L4PMI0-F1
#
_cell.length_a   1.000
_cell.length_b   1.000
_cell.length_c   1.000
_cell.angle_alpha   90.00
_cell.angle_beta   90.00
_cell.angle_gamma   90.00
#
_symmetry.space_group_name_H-M   'P 1'
#
loop_
_entity.id
_entity.type
_entity.pdbx_description
1 polymer ?
#
loop_
_entity_poly.entity_id
_entity_poly.type
_entity_poly.pdbx_seq_one_letter_code
_entity_poly.pdbx_strand_id
1 'polypeptide(L)'
;KKDIYLRAIDNRLEKLEQISNRLEVKGADVTEIDEKIDEISINRSNISKDSDIDDLKEFHQNAKEDAEEIRELIKEAIKELKETK
;
A
#
# COMPACT_ATOMS: atom_id res chain seq x y z
N LYS A 1 -12.29 17.50 -6.05
CA LYS A 1 -10.83 17.24 -6.13
C LYS A 1 -10.36 16.37 -4.96
N LYS A 2 -10.67 16.73 -3.70
CA LYS A 2 -10.33 15.94 -2.50
C LYS A 2 -10.77 14.46 -2.57
N ASP A 3 -12.04 14.20 -2.93
CA ASP A 3 -12.55 12.83 -3.11
C ASP A 3 -11.79 11.98 -4.13
N ILE A 4 -11.18 12.59 -5.15
CA ILE A 4 -10.41 11.86 -6.16
C ILE A 4 -9.11 11.33 -5.56
N TYR A 5 -8.45 12.13 -4.71
CA TYR A 5 -7.24 11.69 -4.00
C TYR A 5 -7.52 10.56 -3.03
N LEU A 6 -8.58 10.68 -2.24
CA LEU A 6 -9.00 9.65 -1.29
C LEU A 6 -9.28 8.33 -2.00
N ARG A 7 -10.12 8.36 -3.06
CA ARG A 7 -10.40 7.17 -3.87
C ARG A 7 -9.15 6.60 -4.52
N ALA A 8 -8.22 7.42 -4.97
CA ALA A 8 -6.99 6.93 -5.59
C ALA A 8 -6.11 6.15 -4.59
N ILE A 9 -6.09 6.59 -3.34
CA ILE A 9 -5.36 5.92 -2.26
C ILE A 9 -6.07 4.62 -1.86
N ASP A 10 -7.40 4.66 -1.68
CA ASP A 10 -8.19 3.48 -1.33
C ASP A 10 -8.02 2.37 -2.39
N ASN A 11 -8.12 2.72 -3.67
CA ASN A 11 -7.91 1.76 -4.78
C ASN A 11 -6.47 1.22 -4.84
N ARG A 12 -5.49 1.97 -4.33
CA ARG A 12 -4.09 1.53 -4.32
C ARG A 12 -3.86 0.54 -3.18
N LEU A 13 -4.37 0.82 -1.99
CA LEU A 13 -4.33 -0.08 -0.85
C LEU A 13 -4.98 -1.42 -1.18
N GLU A 14 -6.20 -1.40 -1.72
CA GLU A 14 -6.92 -2.63 -2.11
C GLU A 14 -6.09 -3.49 -3.08
N LYS A 15 -5.40 -2.87 -4.04
CA LYS A 15 -4.54 -3.60 -4.99
C LYS A 15 -3.31 -4.19 -4.33
N LEU A 16 -2.70 -3.47 -3.39
CA LEU A 16 -1.53 -3.97 -2.66
C LEU A 16 -1.92 -5.16 -1.78
N GLU A 17 -3.04 -5.06 -1.05
CA GLU A 17 -3.61 -6.18 -0.27
C GLU A 17 -3.88 -7.40 -1.16
N GLN A 18 -4.52 -7.20 -2.31
CA GLN A 18 -4.78 -8.30 -3.25
C GLN A 18 -3.50 -8.96 -3.77
N ILE A 19 -2.43 -8.19 -3.98
CA ILE A 19 -1.14 -8.74 -4.39
C ILE A 19 -0.49 -9.50 -3.24
N SER A 20 -0.47 -8.93 -2.03
CA SER A 20 0.09 -9.56 -0.83
C SER A 20 -0.57 -10.91 -0.56
N ASN A 21 -1.90 -10.95 -0.49
CA ASN A 21 -2.67 -12.19 -0.32
C ASN A 21 -2.32 -13.26 -1.38
N ARG A 22 -2.10 -12.85 -2.64
CA ARG A 22 -1.73 -13.79 -3.72
C ARG A 22 -0.29 -14.29 -3.61
N LEU A 23 0.61 -13.52 -3.01
CA LEU A 23 1.98 -13.92 -2.73
C LEU A 23 2.02 -14.89 -1.54
N GLU A 24 1.28 -14.59 -0.47
CA GLU A 24 1.13 -15.45 0.70
C GLU A 24 0.60 -16.83 0.32
N VAL A 25 -0.49 -16.90 -0.48
CA VAL A 25 -1.04 -18.17 -0.99
C VAL A 25 -0.03 -18.97 -1.82
N LYS A 26 0.97 -18.30 -2.42
CA LYS A 26 2.05 -18.93 -3.17
C LYS A 26 3.25 -19.33 -2.30
N GLY A 27 3.20 -19.03 -1.00
CA GLY A 27 4.22 -19.34 -0.01
C GLY A 27 5.32 -18.28 0.14
N ALA A 28 5.09 -17.04 -0.32
CA ALA A 28 6.01 -15.94 0.00
C ALA A 28 5.81 -15.51 1.46
N ASP A 29 6.90 -15.07 2.10
CA ASP A 29 6.79 -14.24 3.29
C ASP A 29 6.36 -12.84 2.86
N VAL A 30 5.25 -12.36 3.40
CA VAL A 30 4.67 -11.05 3.10
C VAL A 30 4.54 -10.17 4.35
N THR A 31 5.15 -10.58 5.47
CA THR A 31 4.98 -9.91 6.77
C THR A 31 5.25 -8.41 6.68
N GLU A 32 6.39 -8.00 6.09
CA GLU A 32 6.75 -6.59 5.94
C GLU A 32 5.83 -5.83 4.96
N ILE A 33 5.33 -6.51 3.92
CA ILE A 33 4.36 -5.93 2.98
C ILE A 33 3.06 -5.61 3.70
N ASP A 34 2.54 -6.55 4.48
CA ASP A 34 1.29 -6.39 5.22
C ASP A 34 1.40 -5.32 6.31
N GLU A 35 2.50 -5.30 7.07
CA GLU A 35 2.75 -4.25 8.07
C GLU A 35 2.73 -2.84 7.47
N LYS A 36 3.36 -2.64 6.30
CA LYS A 36 3.35 -1.34 5.62
C LYS A 36 1.97 -0.99 5.07
N ILE A 37 1.23 -1.96 4.53
CA ILE A 37 -0.16 -1.73 4.07
C ILE A 37 -1.04 -1.28 5.25
N ASP A 38 -0.93 -1.96 6.39
CA ASP A 38 -1.67 -1.64 7.60
C ASP A 38 -1.33 -0.25 8.12
N GLU A 39 -0.05 0.14 8.13
CA GLU A 39 0.38 1.48 8.52
C GLU A 39 -0.26 2.57 7.64
N ILE A 40 -0.24 2.40 6.32
CA ILE A 40 -0.87 3.36 5.40
C ILE A 40 -2.38 3.37 5.62
N SER A 41 -3.02 2.23 5.88
CA SER A 41 -4.45 2.11 6.15
C SER A 41 -4.86 2.84 7.43
N ILE A 42 -4.06 2.72 8.49
CA ILE A 42 -4.24 3.47 9.75
C ILE A 42 -4.12 4.97 9.47
N ASN A 43 -3.07 5.40 8.77
CA ASN A 43 -2.87 6.81 8.41
C ASN A 43 -4.02 7.35 7.53
N ARG A 44 -4.50 6.53 6.59
CA ARG A 44 -5.64 6.83 5.72
C ARG A 44 -6.91 7.07 6.52
N SER A 45 -7.13 6.30 7.59
CA SER A 45 -8.33 6.40 8.44
C SER A 45 -8.42 7.73 9.19
N ASN A 46 -7.27 8.39 9.44
CA ASN A 46 -7.19 9.71 10.06
C ASN A 46 -7.49 10.87 9.09
N ILE A 47 -7.54 10.59 7.78
CA ILE A 47 -7.75 11.60 6.73
C ILE A 47 -9.17 11.49 6.16
N SER A 48 -9.87 12.62 6.08
CA SER A 48 -11.23 12.69 5.56
C SER A 48 -11.38 13.76 4.49
N LYS A 49 -12.56 13.83 3.85
CA LYS A 49 -12.89 14.90 2.90
C LYS A 49 -12.93 16.29 3.54
N ASP A 50 -13.14 16.33 4.85
CA ASP A 50 -13.25 17.55 5.65
C ASP A 50 -11.87 18.00 6.18
N SER A 51 -10.84 17.15 6.07
CA SER A 51 -9.44 17.50 6.37
C SER A 51 -8.94 18.64 5.47
N ASP A 52 -7.92 19.36 5.95
CA ASP A 52 -7.33 20.46 5.19
C ASP A 52 -6.69 19.97 3.89
N ILE A 53 -6.64 20.86 2.90
CA ILE A 53 -6.15 20.47 1.57
C ILE A 53 -4.66 20.14 1.58
N ASP A 54 -3.90 20.73 2.51
CA ASP A 54 -2.46 20.47 2.61
C ASP A 54 -2.19 19.14 3.31
N ASP A 55 -2.93 18.79 4.37
CA ASP A 55 -2.91 17.44 4.96
C ASP A 55 -3.22 16.35 3.91
N LEU A 56 -4.22 16.60 3.06
CA LEU A 56 -4.60 15.67 2.00
C LEU A 56 -3.50 15.50 0.94
N LYS A 57 -2.77 16.57 0.62
CA LYS A 57 -1.65 16.50 -0.34
C LYS A 57 -0.46 15.77 0.26
N GLU A 58 -0.11 16.10 1.50
CA GLU A 58 0.98 15.46 2.23
C GLU A 58 0.71 13.96 2.36
N PHE A 59 -0.48 13.58 2.82
CA PHE A 59 -0.89 12.19 2.90
C PHE A 59 -0.85 11.50 1.53
N HIS A 60 -1.29 12.17 0.46
CA HIS A 60 -1.22 11.60 -0.89
C HIS A 60 0.22 11.39 -1.39
N GLN A 61 1.15 12.26 -1.01
CA GLN A 61 2.57 12.12 -1.34
C GLN A 61 3.20 10.98 -0.55
N ASN A 62 2.99 10.93 0.77
CA ASN A 62 3.51 9.85 1.62
C ASN A 62 2.99 8.48 1.16
N ALA A 63 1.67 8.34 0.96
CA ALA A 63 1.07 7.10 0.46
C ALA A 63 1.50 6.72 -0.98
N LYS A 64 2.11 7.65 -1.73
CA LYS A 64 2.72 7.33 -3.03
C LYS A 64 4.13 6.76 -2.83
N GLU A 65 4.91 7.32 -1.92
CA GLU A 65 6.25 6.84 -1.57
C GLU A 65 6.18 5.47 -0.90
N ASP A 66 5.31 5.29 0.10
CA ASP A 66 5.11 4.01 0.80
C ASP A 66 4.72 2.90 -0.19
N ALA A 67 3.87 3.23 -1.16
CA ALA A 67 3.46 2.28 -2.19
C ALA A 67 4.55 1.96 -3.22
N GLU A 68 5.54 2.84 -3.39
CA GLU A 68 6.74 2.54 -4.19
C GLU A 68 7.67 1.58 -3.42
N GLU A 69 7.83 1.77 -2.10
CA GLU A 69 8.58 0.84 -1.24
C GLU A 69 7.94 -0.56 -1.23
N ILE A 70 6.62 -0.65 -1.00
CA ILE A 70 5.89 -1.93 -1.03
C ILE A 70 6.05 -2.63 -2.38
N ARG A 71 6.12 -1.89 -3.48
CA ARG A 71 6.34 -2.49 -4.81
C ARG A 71 7.72 -3.12 -4.95
N GLU A 72 8.76 -2.57 -4.34
CA GLU A 72 10.08 -3.19 -4.34
C GLU A 72 10.07 -4.47 -3.49
N LEU A 73 9.46 -4.45 -2.30
CA LEU A 73 9.26 -5.65 -1.47
C LEU A 73 8.49 -6.75 -2.23
N ILE A 74 7.42 -6.38 -2.94
CA ILE A 74 6.68 -7.32 -3.81
C ILE A 74 7.60 -7.94 -4.88
N LYS A 75 8.50 -7.17 -5.48
CA LYS A 75 9.44 -7.71 -6.49
C LYS A 75 10.44 -8.67 -5.86
N GLU A 76 10.93 -8.35 -4.67
CA GLU A 76 11.85 -9.21 -3.91
C GLU A 76 11.17 -10.53 -3.54
N ALA A 77 9.96 -10.48 -2.96
CA ALA A 77 9.16 -11.66 -2.65
C ALA A 77 8.88 -12.52 -3.90
N ILE A 78 8.60 -11.90 -5.05
CA ILE A 78 8.42 -12.63 -6.32
C ILE A 78 9.73 -13.28 -6.78
N LYS A 79 10.88 -12.63 -6.58
CA LYS A 79 12.19 -13.16 -6.96
C LYS A 79 12.54 -14.37 -6.10
N GLU A 80 12.39 -14.27 -4.78
CA GLU A 80 12.63 -15.37 -3.84
C GLU A 80 11.74 -16.58 -4.14
N LEU A 81 10.45 -16.34 -4.42
CA LEU A 81 9.51 -17.39 -4.85
C LEU A 81 9.91 -18.12 -6.13
N LYS A 82 10.68 -17.47 -7.02
CA LYS A 82 11.18 -18.10 -8.25
C LYS A 82 12.46 -18.88 -8.02
N GLU A 83 13.30 -18.42 -7.10
CA GLU A 83 14.56 -19.08 -6.76
C GLU A 83 14.34 -20.32 -5.87
N THR A 84 13.23 -20.36 -5.13
CA THR A 84 12.83 -21.50 -4.29
C THR A 84 12.02 -22.58 -5.01
N LYS A 85 11.67 -22.38 -6.30
CA LYS A 85 10.98 -23.35 -7.16
C LYS A 85 11.94 -24.04 -8.13
#